data_AF-A0A7W0GNK5-F1
#
_entry.id   AF-A0A7W0GNK5-F1
#
_cell.length_a   1.000
_cell.length_b   1.000
_cell.length_c   1.000
_cell.angle_alpha   90.00
_cell.angle_beta   90.00
_cell.angle_gamma   90.00
#
_symmetry.space_group_name_H-M   'P 1'
#
loop_
_entity.id
_entity.type
_entity.pdbx_description
1 polymer ?
#
loop_
_entity_poly.entity_id
_entity_poly.type
_entity_poly.pdbx_seq_one_letter_code
_entity_poly.pdbx_strand_id
1 'polypeptide(L)'
;MKRWIYQGFTICLILFLQSQFAPPAHAQAKTVFTPKFTLRKSGLELERGTHAGAFFDVVGHKSAVLGYEHRALESWVYPMKLLDDFQLSFRIEGYPLEFRAADLTVLINARPEATTFTYSHAAFTVRQTIFAPVDEPGIIMLLDMKSTLPISVTVSFRPKLKLAWPAGL
;
A
#
# COMPACT_ATOMS: atom_id res chain seq x y z
N MET A 1 63.49 54.05 2.88
CA MET A 1 62.22 53.95 2.10
C MET A 1 61.97 52.49 1.71
N LYS A 2 61.11 51.80 2.47
CA LYS A 2 60.45 50.50 2.20
C LYS A 2 59.70 50.16 3.49
N ARG A 3 58.37 50.30 3.53
CA ARG A 3 57.36 49.25 3.30
C ARG A 3 57.04 48.47 4.60
N TRP A 4 55.86 48.68 5.17
CA TRP A 4 54.77 47.69 5.29
C TRP A 4 53.65 48.21 6.20
N ILE A 5 52.46 48.28 5.62
CA ILE A 5 51.17 48.56 6.26
C ILE A 5 50.63 47.21 6.73
N TYR A 6 50.26 47.07 8.00
CA TYR A 6 49.40 45.97 8.45
C TYR A 6 48.03 46.54 8.82
N GLN A 7 47.11 46.42 7.87
CA GLN A 7 45.67 46.60 8.06
C GLN A 7 45.13 45.31 8.68
N GLY A 8 44.53 45.41 9.87
CA GLY A 8 43.88 44.28 10.54
C GLY A 8 42.64 43.85 9.75
N PHE A 9 42.73 42.70 9.09
CA PHE A 9 41.60 42.05 8.44
C PHE A 9 40.85 41.23 9.49
N THR A 10 39.75 41.77 10.01
CA THR A 10 38.77 41.00 10.79
C THR A 10 38.04 40.06 9.83
N ILE A 11 38.37 38.77 9.89
CA ILE A 11 37.70 37.71 9.14
C ILE A 11 36.38 37.37 9.85
N CYS A 12 35.27 37.80 9.26
CA CYS A 12 33.92 37.39 9.63
C CYS A 12 33.61 36.06 8.92
N LEU A 13 33.64 34.94 9.66
CA LEU A 13 33.26 33.62 9.17
C LEU A 13 31.73 33.52 9.13
N ILE A 14 31.11 33.90 8.01
CA ILE A 14 29.69 33.67 7.78
C ILE A 14 29.52 32.23 7.28
N LEU A 15 29.10 31.34 8.18
CA LEU A 15 28.59 30.00 7.85
C LEU A 15 27.24 30.16 7.13
N PHE A 16 27.26 30.23 5.79
CA PHE A 16 26.06 30.02 5.00
C PHE A 16 25.68 28.54 5.06
N LEU A 17 24.76 28.20 5.95
CA LEU A 17 24.06 26.93 5.96
C LEU A 17 23.10 26.90 4.76
N GLN A 18 23.61 26.61 3.57
CA GLN A 18 22.78 26.30 2.41
C GLN A 18 22.10 24.95 2.68
N SER A 19 20.93 24.99 3.31
CA SER A 19 20.00 23.85 3.31
C SER A 19 19.57 23.60 1.87
N GLN A 20 20.31 22.73 1.18
CA GLN A 20 19.82 22.09 -0.02
C GLN A 20 18.69 21.16 0.42
N PHE A 21 17.46 21.67 0.39
CA PHE A 21 16.28 20.81 0.33
C PHE A 21 16.35 20.07 -1.01
N ALA A 22 17.01 18.91 -1.01
CA ALA A 22 16.85 17.96 -2.09
C ALA A 22 15.36 17.56 -2.11
N PRO A 23 14.61 17.77 -3.22
CA PRO A 23 13.27 17.22 -3.31
C PRO A 23 13.35 15.70 -3.11
N PRO A 24 12.34 15.07 -2.48
CA PRO A 24 12.35 13.63 -2.32
C PRO A 24 12.52 12.99 -3.70
N ALA A 25 13.64 12.29 -3.88
CA ALA A 25 13.91 11.51 -5.06
C ALA A 25 12.83 10.43 -5.14
N HIS A 26 11.84 10.65 -5.99
CA HIS A 26 10.90 9.60 -6.36
C HIS A 26 11.71 8.62 -7.21
N ALA A 27 12.20 7.56 -6.58
CA ALA A 27 12.82 6.47 -7.31
C ALA A 27 11.78 5.96 -8.33
N GLN A 28 12.03 6.22 -9.62
CA GLN A 28 11.20 5.71 -10.69
C GLN A 28 11.47 4.21 -10.81
N ALA A 29 10.83 3.43 -9.94
CA ALA A 29 10.92 2.00 -9.96
C ALA A 29 10.40 1.51 -11.31
N LYS A 30 11.24 0.77 -12.05
CA LYS A 30 10.82 0.08 -13.26
C LYS A 30 9.71 -0.90 -12.86
N THR A 31 8.50 -0.70 -13.37
CA THR A 31 7.36 -1.56 -13.05
C THR A 31 7.61 -2.95 -13.64
N VAL A 32 7.99 -3.90 -12.79
CA VAL A 32 8.08 -5.32 -13.16
C VAL A 32 6.81 -5.99 -12.66
N PHE A 33 5.97 -6.45 -13.57
CA PHE A 33 4.80 -7.26 -13.22
C PHE A 33 5.25 -8.70 -12.91
N THR A 34 4.63 -9.30 -11.89
CA THR A 34 4.80 -10.73 -11.61
C THR A 34 4.06 -11.54 -12.66
N PRO A 35 4.71 -12.52 -13.34
CA PRO A 35 4.02 -13.43 -14.25
C PRO A 35 2.86 -14.12 -13.55
N LYS A 36 1.75 -14.31 -14.25
CA LYS A 36 0.58 -14.98 -13.68
C LYS A 36 0.92 -16.44 -13.34
N PHE A 37 0.55 -16.85 -12.14
CA PHE A 37 0.71 -18.22 -11.65
C PHE A 37 -0.59 -18.69 -10.99
N THR A 38 -0.77 -20.00 -10.91
CA THR A 38 -1.94 -20.59 -10.28
C THR A 38 -1.73 -20.68 -8.77
N LEU A 39 -2.65 -20.11 -8.00
CA LEU A 39 -2.70 -20.27 -6.55
C LEU A 39 -3.31 -21.62 -6.20
N ARG A 40 -2.71 -22.32 -5.23
CA ARG A 40 -3.28 -23.55 -4.68
C ARG A 40 -4.63 -23.22 -4.03
N LYS A 41 -5.62 -24.08 -4.25
CA LYS A 41 -6.95 -23.97 -3.63
C LYS A 41 -7.16 -25.15 -2.69
N SER A 42 -7.61 -24.89 -1.47
CA SER A 42 -7.95 -25.95 -0.49
C SER A 42 -9.26 -26.68 -0.81
N GLY A 43 -10.12 -26.10 -1.65
CA GLY A 43 -11.42 -26.65 -2.03
C GLY A 43 -12.59 -26.16 -1.18
N LEU A 44 -12.33 -25.59 0.00
CA LEU A 44 -13.32 -24.87 0.80
C LEU A 44 -13.39 -23.42 0.32
N GLU A 45 -14.60 -22.94 0.03
CA GLU A 45 -14.82 -21.58 -0.44
C GLU A 45 -16.18 -21.07 0.05
N LEU A 46 -16.18 -19.89 0.65
CA LEU A 46 -17.37 -19.12 0.94
C LEU A 46 -17.41 -17.94 -0.02
N GLU A 47 -18.49 -17.84 -0.79
CA GLU A 47 -18.71 -16.75 -1.74
C GLU A 47 -19.94 -15.94 -1.33
N ARG A 48 -19.82 -14.61 -1.39
CA ARG A 48 -20.96 -13.71 -1.26
C ARG A 48 -20.73 -12.38 -1.97
N GLY A 49 -21.81 -11.70 -2.34
CA GLY A 49 -21.74 -10.28 -2.72
C GLY A 49 -21.40 -9.41 -1.51
N THR A 50 -20.79 -8.24 -1.69
CA THR A 50 -20.38 -7.37 -0.56
C THR A 50 -21.56 -6.62 0.08
N HIS A 51 -21.36 -6.23 1.34
CA HIS A 51 -22.29 -5.47 2.17
C HIS A 51 -21.54 -4.30 2.82
N ALA A 52 -21.95 -3.07 2.54
CA ALA A 52 -21.32 -1.86 3.09
C ALA A 52 -21.20 -1.92 4.62
N GLY A 53 -19.97 -1.75 5.13
CA GLY A 53 -19.70 -1.77 6.56
C GLY A 53 -19.64 -3.15 7.21
N ALA A 54 -19.79 -4.25 6.45
CA ALA A 54 -19.53 -5.59 6.97
C ALA A 54 -18.03 -5.77 7.27
N PHE A 55 -17.71 -6.37 8.41
CA PHE A 55 -16.33 -6.65 8.80
C PHE A 55 -15.75 -7.81 7.99
N PHE A 56 -14.45 -7.74 7.71
CA PHE A 56 -13.68 -8.87 7.19
C PHE A 56 -12.28 -8.91 7.81
N ASP A 57 -11.71 -10.11 7.81
CA ASP A 57 -10.35 -10.37 8.24
C ASP A 57 -9.62 -11.33 7.29
N VAL A 58 -8.29 -11.24 7.33
CA VAL A 58 -7.37 -12.21 6.74
C VAL A 58 -6.23 -12.39 7.73
N VAL A 59 -6.15 -13.55 8.36
CA VAL A 59 -5.30 -13.76 9.53
C VAL A 59 -4.34 -14.92 9.35
N GLY A 60 -3.11 -14.72 9.84
CA GLY A 60 -2.12 -15.76 10.10
C GLY A 60 -1.70 -15.70 11.57
N HIS A 61 -0.80 -16.57 12.02
CA HIS A 61 -0.36 -16.56 13.43
C HIS A 61 0.42 -15.30 13.79
N LYS A 62 1.07 -14.66 12.82
CA LYS A 62 1.99 -13.53 13.04
C LYS A 62 1.56 -12.24 12.33
N SER A 63 0.43 -12.24 11.63
CA SER A 63 -0.01 -11.08 10.86
C SER A 63 -1.51 -11.11 10.61
N ALA A 64 -2.07 -9.93 10.33
CA ALA A 64 -3.48 -9.81 10.00
C ALA A 64 -3.75 -8.59 9.12
N VAL A 65 -4.72 -8.75 8.21
CA VAL A 65 -5.45 -7.65 7.58
C VAL A 65 -6.82 -7.59 8.20
N LEU A 66 -7.22 -6.41 8.65
CA LEU A 66 -8.53 -6.17 9.24
C LEU A 66 -9.17 -4.99 8.52
N GLY A 67 -10.48 -5.06 8.33
CA GLY A 67 -11.18 -3.98 7.64
C GLY A 67 -12.68 -4.13 7.62
N TYR A 68 -13.29 -3.16 6.96
CA TYR A 68 -14.71 -3.16 6.68
C TYR A 68 -14.90 -3.01 5.17
N GLU A 69 -15.86 -3.72 4.61
CA GLU A 69 -16.20 -3.64 3.20
C GLU A 69 -16.60 -2.22 2.82
N HIS A 70 -16.17 -1.80 1.62
CA HIS A 70 -16.31 -0.42 1.12
C HIS A 70 -15.59 0.65 1.95
N ARG A 71 -14.59 0.25 2.76
CA ARG A 71 -13.73 1.16 3.53
C ARG A 71 -12.26 0.78 3.37
N ALA A 72 -11.38 1.65 3.86
CA ALA A 72 -9.97 1.36 3.94
C ALA A 72 -9.69 0.23 4.94
N LEU A 73 -8.63 -0.55 4.69
CA LEU A 73 -8.17 -1.61 5.59
C LEU A 73 -6.96 -1.18 6.39
N GLU A 74 -6.64 -1.97 7.40
CA GLU A 74 -5.40 -1.88 8.17
C GLU A 74 -4.66 -3.22 8.14
N SER A 75 -3.36 -3.16 8.40
CA SER A 75 -2.53 -4.36 8.41
C SER A 75 -1.53 -4.37 9.55
N TRP A 76 -1.26 -5.59 10.02
CA TRP A 76 -0.50 -5.88 11.22
C TRP A 76 0.49 -7.00 10.94
N VAL A 77 1.68 -6.85 11.50
CA VAL A 77 2.64 -7.93 11.72
C VAL A 77 2.95 -7.90 13.20
N TYR A 78 2.42 -8.85 13.95
CA TYR A 78 2.34 -8.74 15.40
C TYR A 78 3.74 -8.62 16.04
N PRO A 79 3.89 -7.73 17.04
CA PRO A 79 2.87 -6.87 17.64
C PRO A 79 2.68 -5.50 16.95
N MET A 80 3.27 -5.26 15.78
CA MET A 80 3.28 -3.95 15.12
C MET A 80 2.13 -3.75 14.12
N LYS A 81 1.45 -2.59 14.21
CA LYS A 81 0.60 -2.05 13.15
C LYS A 81 1.47 -1.48 12.05
N LEU A 82 1.43 -2.05 10.85
CA LEU A 82 2.24 -1.59 9.73
C LEU A 82 1.66 -0.29 9.17
N LEU A 83 0.38 -0.32 8.82
CA LEU A 83 -0.31 0.78 8.16
C LEU A 83 -1.79 0.83 8.57
N ASP A 84 -2.39 2.00 8.41
CA ASP A 84 -3.84 2.17 8.38
C ASP A 84 -4.26 2.95 7.13
N ASP A 85 -5.57 3.04 6.92
CA ASP A 85 -6.15 3.77 5.79
C ASP A 85 -5.63 3.28 4.44
N PHE A 86 -5.39 1.98 4.30
CA PHE A 86 -4.96 1.39 3.04
C PHE A 86 -6.12 1.37 2.04
N GLN A 87 -5.90 1.99 0.90
CA GLN A 87 -6.85 2.07 -0.21
C GLN A 87 -6.14 1.76 -1.53
N LEU A 88 -6.89 1.13 -2.44
CA LEU A 88 -6.52 0.99 -3.84
C LEU A 88 -7.41 1.91 -4.67
N SER A 89 -6.82 2.46 -5.72
CA SER A 89 -7.55 3.13 -6.78
C SER A 89 -6.97 2.79 -8.14
N PHE A 90 -7.83 2.85 -9.14
CA PHE A 90 -7.55 2.39 -10.50
C PHE A 90 -7.77 3.55 -11.47
N ARG A 91 -6.81 3.76 -12.36
CA ARG A 91 -6.93 4.68 -13.50
C ARG A 91 -6.69 3.91 -14.78
N ILE A 92 -7.59 4.08 -15.75
CA ILE A 92 -7.48 3.47 -17.07
C ILE A 92 -6.99 4.53 -18.04
N GLU A 93 -6.10 4.15 -18.96
CA GLU A 93 -5.73 5.03 -20.07
C GLU A 93 -6.96 5.54 -20.84
N GLY A 94 -6.99 6.83 -21.16
CA GLY A 94 -8.10 7.47 -21.87
C GLY A 94 -9.31 7.84 -21.01
N TYR A 95 -9.34 7.46 -19.72
CA TYR A 95 -10.39 7.87 -18.78
C TYR A 95 -9.89 9.00 -17.87
N PRO A 96 -10.66 10.10 -17.70
CA PRO A 96 -10.23 11.24 -16.89
C PRO A 96 -10.39 11.01 -15.38
N LEU A 97 -11.17 10.00 -14.97
CA LEU A 97 -11.51 9.73 -13.57
C LEU A 97 -10.68 8.57 -13.01
N GLU A 98 -10.36 8.68 -11.72
CA GLU A 98 -9.80 7.61 -10.92
C GLU A 98 -10.89 6.95 -10.08
N PHE A 99 -10.92 5.62 -10.08
CA PHE A 99 -11.96 4.83 -9.43
C PHE A 99 -11.42 4.17 -8.16
N ARG A 100 -12.06 4.42 -7.02
CA ARG A 100 -11.66 3.80 -5.75
C ARG A 100 -12.14 2.35 -5.71
N ALA A 101 -11.28 1.44 -5.28
CA ALA A 101 -11.63 0.02 -5.17
C ALA A 101 -12.82 -0.22 -4.24
N ALA A 102 -12.92 0.57 -3.15
CA ALA A 102 -14.04 0.55 -2.21
C ALA A 102 -15.40 0.78 -2.89
N ASP A 103 -15.44 1.56 -3.98
CA ASP A 103 -16.69 1.88 -4.69
C ASP A 103 -17.00 0.85 -5.78
N LEU A 104 -16.04 -0.02 -6.13
CA LEU A 104 -16.15 -1.04 -7.17
C LEU A 104 -16.24 -2.48 -6.65
N THR A 105 -16.16 -2.67 -5.33
CA THR A 105 -16.16 -4.01 -4.74
C THR A 105 -17.54 -4.64 -4.84
N VAL A 106 -17.63 -5.81 -5.47
CA VAL A 106 -18.92 -6.49 -5.70
C VAL A 106 -19.00 -7.90 -5.13
N LEU A 107 -17.86 -8.58 -4.96
CA LEU A 107 -17.80 -9.99 -4.54
C LEU A 107 -16.63 -10.21 -3.59
N ILE A 108 -16.85 -11.05 -2.58
CA ILE A 108 -15.81 -11.59 -1.69
C ILE A 108 -15.85 -13.12 -1.73
N ASN A 109 -14.67 -13.73 -1.91
CA ASN A 109 -14.45 -15.16 -1.82
C ASN A 109 -13.47 -15.44 -0.69
N ALA A 110 -13.93 -16.04 0.41
CA ALA A 110 -13.08 -16.45 1.51
C ALA A 110 -12.73 -17.93 1.39
N ARG A 111 -11.43 -18.24 1.44
CA ARG A 111 -10.89 -19.59 1.58
C ARG A 111 -9.96 -19.62 2.79
N PRO A 112 -9.74 -20.79 3.43
CA PRO A 112 -8.82 -20.90 4.56
C PRO A 112 -7.44 -20.27 4.32
N GLU A 113 -6.92 -20.37 3.10
CA GLU A 113 -5.61 -19.87 2.73
C GLU A 113 -5.58 -18.40 2.27
N ALA A 114 -6.72 -17.81 1.88
CA ALA A 114 -6.77 -16.46 1.32
C ALA A 114 -8.20 -15.91 1.18
N THR A 115 -8.33 -14.59 1.23
CA THR A 115 -9.58 -13.88 0.89
C THR A 115 -9.38 -13.10 -0.40
N THR A 116 -10.34 -13.22 -1.33
CA THR A 116 -10.30 -12.52 -2.62
C THR A 116 -11.44 -11.53 -2.75
N PHE A 117 -11.12 -10.27 -3.06
CA PHE A 117 -12.08 -9.25 -3.43
C PHE A 117 -12.11 -9.07 -4.95
N THR A 118 -13.30 -8.99 -5.52
CA THR A 118 -13.48 -8.67 -6.94
C THR A 118 -13.99 -7.24 -7.09
N TYR A 119 -13.21 -6.42 -7.80
CA TYR A 119 -13.55 -5.07 -8.21
C TYR A 119 -14.01 -5.09 -9.66
N SER A 120 -15.23 -4.61 -9.92
CA SER A 120 -15.84 -4.68 -11.25
C SER A 120 -16.18 -3.30 -11.78
N HIS A 121 -15.72 -3.02 -13.00
CA HIS A 121 -16.04 -1.82 -13.76
C HIS A 121 -16.33 -2.23 -15.22
N ALA A 122 -17.06 -1.41 -15.98
CA ALA A 122 -17.44 -1.73 -17.36
C ALA A 122 -16.25 -2.02 -18.29
N ALA A 123 -15.09 -1.41 -18.01
CA ALA A 123 -13.88 -1.55 -18.81
C ALA A 123 -12.82 -2.51 -18.22
N PHE A 124 -12.97 -2.94 -16.97
CA PHE A 124 -11.96 -3.80 -16.33
C PHE A 124 -12.50 -4.61 -15.15
N THR A 125 -11.76 -5.65 -14.79
CA THR A 125 -11.95 -6.41 -13.56
C THR A 125 -10.62 -6.59 -12.86
N VAL A 126 -10.58 -6.34 -11.56
CA VAL A 126 -9.41 -6.62 -10.71
C VAL A 126 -9.81 -7.59 -9.62
N ARG A 127 -9.04 -8.66 -9.44
CA ARG A 127 -9.16 -9.57 -8.29
C ARG A 127 -7.98 -9.34 -7.35
N GLN A 128 -8.25 -8.80 -6.17
CA GLN A 128 -7.26 -8.70 -5.10
C GLN A 128 -7.34 -9.93 -4.22
N THR A 129 -6.31 -10.77 -4.25
CA THR A 129 -6.17 -11.90 -3.32
C THR A 129 -5.23 -11.50 -2.20
N ILE A 130 -5.73 -11.52 -0.97
CA ILE A 130 -4.98 -11.23 0.24
C ILE A 130 -4.73 -12.55 0.97
N PHE A 131 -3.49 -12.78 1.40
CA PHE A 131 -3.18 -13.85 2.33
C PHE A 131 -2.16 -13.40 3.37
N ALA A 132 -2.37 -13.87 4.59
CA ALA A 132 -1.44 -13.78 5.70
C ALA A 132 -0.83 -15.18 5.88
N PRO A 133 0.47 -15.38 5.58
CA PRO A 133 1.09 -16.69 5.76
C PRO A 133 0.93 -17.17 7.20
N VAL A 134 0.67 -18.46 7.37
CA VAL A 134 0.36 -19.04 8.68
C VAL A 134 1.46 -18.75 9.70
N ASP A 135 2.73 -18.99 9.35
CA ASP A 135 3.85 -18.90 10.30
C ASP A 135 4.85 -17.77 10.01
N GLU A 136 4.63 -16.96 8.96
CA GLU A 136 5.54 -15.88 8.58
C GLU A 136 4.98 -14.49 8.95
N PRO A 137 5.83 -13.57 9.43
CA PRO A 137 5.42 -12.22 9.83
C PRO A 137 5.24 -11.32 8.59
N GLY A 138 4.19 -11.55 7.81
CA GLY A 138 3.96 -10.80 6.58
C GLY A 138 2.55 -10.91 6.02
N ILE A 139 2.25 -10.08 5.02
CA ILE A 139 0.98 -10.08 4.30
C ILE A 139 1.32 -9.92 2.83
N ILE A 140 0.63 -10.67 1.98
CA ILE A 140 0.79 -10.58 0.53
C ILE A 140 -0.57 -10.24 -0.08
N MET A 141 -0.56 -9.25 -0.97
CA MET A 141 -1.71 -8.83 -1.76
C MET A 141 -1.36 -8.96 -3.24
N LEU A 142 -2.06 -9.84 -3.94
CA LEU A 142 -1.87 -10.09 -5.37
C LEU A 142 -3.03 -9.46 -6.15
N LEU A 143 -2.71 -8.70 -7.19
CA LEU A 143 -3.69 -8.09 -8.07
C LEU A 143 -3.67 -8.79 -9.44
N ASP A 144 -4.73 -9.55 -9.73
CA ASP A 144 -4.98 -10.12 -11.06
C ASP A 144 -5.92 -9.19 -11.83
N MET A 145 -5.40 -8.51 -12.85
CA MET A 145 -6.10 -7.46 -13.58
C MET A 145 -6.43 -7.93 -15.00
N LYS A 146 -7.69 -7.71 -15.41
CA LYS A 146 -8.17 -7.92 -16.78
C LYS A 146 -8.71 -6.61 -17.32
N SER A 147 -8.14 -6.15 -18.43
CA SER A 147 -8.51 -4.90 -19.09
C SER A 147 -8.09 -4.94 -20.56
N THR A 148 -8.79 -4.19 -21.39
CA THR A 148 -8.41 -3.95 -22.79
C THR A 148 -7.43 -2.79 -22.94
N LEU A 149 -7.38 -1.88 -21.95
CA LEU A 149 -6.51 -0.71 -21.92
C LEU A 149 -5.54 -0.80 -20.73
N PRO A 150 -4.36 -0.18 -20.82
CA PRO A 150 -3.44 -0.07 -19.69
C PRO A 150 -4.12 0.49 -18.43
N ILE A 151 -3.87 -0.17 -17.29
CA ILE A 151 -4.36 0.24 -15.97
C ILE A 151 -3.18 0.63 -15.11
N SER A 152 -3.30 1.78 -14.45
CA SER A 152 -2.46 2.20 -13.34
C SER A 152 -3.18 1.92 -12.03
N VAL A 153 -2.47 1.29 -11.09
CA VAL A 153 -2.94 1.09 -9.72
C VAL A 153 -2.22 2.06 -8.80
N THR A 154 -2.98 2.86 -8.07
CA THR A 154 -2.46 3.68 -6.98
C THR A 154 -2.73 2.96 -5.66
N VAL A 155 -1.69 2.85 -4.84
CA VAL A 155 -1.80 2.36 -3.47
C VAL A 155 -1.58 3.56 -2.54
N SER A 156 -2.54 3.83 -1.67
CA SER A 156 -2.40 4.86 -0.63
C SER A 156 -2.62 4.24 0.74
N PHE A 157 -1.83 4.68 1.72
CA PHE A 157 -1.95 4.26 3.11
C PHE A 157 -1.21 5.27 4.00
N ARG A 158 -1.49 5.23 5.31
CA ARG A 158 -0.68 5.93 6.30
C ARG A 158 0.20 4.92 7.03
N PRO A 159 1.54 5.05 6.95
CA PRO A 159 2.42 4.21 7.76
C PRO A 159 2.17 4.51 9.24
N LYS A 160 2.06 3.47 10.06
CA LYS A 160 1.89 3.62 11.52
C LYS A 160 3.13 3.19 12.27
N LEU A 161 3.63 1.99 11.99
CA LEU A 161 4.78 1.38 12.66
C LEU A 161 4.70 1.53 14.20
N LYS A 162 3.50 1.29 14.75
CA LYS A 162 3.22 1.39 16.20
C LYS A 162 2.97 0.02 16.78
N LEU A 163 3.44 -0.22 18.00
CA LEU A 163 3.16 -1.46 18.72
C LEU A 163 1.69 -1.49 19.18
N ALA A 164 1.14 -2.69 19.20
CA ALA A 164 -0.15 -2.97 19.81
C ALA A 164 -0.11 -2.67 21.31
N TRP A 165 -1.28 -2.40 21.87
CA TRP A 165 -1.44 -2.32 23.31
C TRP A 165 -1.02 -3.65 23.97
N PRO A 166 -0.36 -3.64 25.14
CA PRO A 166 0.02 -2.46 25.95
C PRO A 166 1.36 -1.83 25.56
N ALA A 167 2.13 -2.43 24.66
CA ALA A 167 3.51 -2.04 24.37
C ALA A 167 3.68 -0.68 23.66
N GLY A 168 2.59 -0.09 23.15
CA GLY A 168 2.58 1.23 22.50
C GLY A 168 2.19 2.41 23.39
N LEU A 169 2.04 2.20 24.71
CA LEU A 169 1.77 3.24 25.72
C LEU A 169 3.03 4.03 26.10
#